data_AF-A0A2M7FDH7-F1
#
_entry.id   AF-A0A2M7FDH7-F1
#
_cell.length_a   1.000
_cell.length_b   1.000
_cell.length_c   1.000
_cell.angle_alpha   90.00
_cell.angle_beta   90.00
_cell.angle_gamma   90.00
#
_symmetry.space_group_name_H-M   'P 1'
#
loop_
_entity.id
_entity.type
_entity.pdbx_description
1 polymer ?
#
loop_
_entity_poly.entity_id
_entity_poly.type
_entity_poly.pdbx_seq_one_letter_code
_entity_poly.pdbx_strand_id
1 'polypeptide(L)'
;MEKRNKSHHSDENYYFSLHCTKSTVNCSLQTTTSFFAMMMKMKHLLCLLFLPCFVGNAFAAFPDVADRSLSKTAIEYLEAQNLVQGYADGTFRPDNHINRAEFLKIVLGARFGPDLSTNKTPALPDVAKDQWFAPYVFKALEEHIVSGYPDGFFRPERSINLAEALKIVELAFNIPLPQYFRAPDHWYDPYFDAAGSALLLARVASNDPAYTITRGDTATIVHAALDPSIPPVSLSEILDVVDGDTVKILYNGTEETVRLIGIDTPETVHPTKPAQCFGAEASARTKELLTGKRVAVELDSSQGERDKYGRLLAYLFLTNGTNVAEELILEGYGKEYTYDQPYNYMMEFRQAEERARTSGTGLWAAATCGGNTESSAITASSQSDSMGTCTIKGNITAEGEKIYHTAVCSSYAKTVITETKGEQWFCSEAEAVAAGWRKAMNCL
;
A
#
# COMPACT_ATOMS: atom_id res chain seq x y z
N MET A 1 4.96 37.96 -52.06
CA MET A 1 4.61 39.35 -51.70
C MET A 1 4.27 39.35 -50.22
N GLU A 2 5.22 39.25 -49.30
CA GLU A 2 6.22 40.24 -48.90
C GLU A 2 5.62 41.62 -48.57
N LYS A 3 5.49 41.91 -47.26
CA LYS A 3 5.99 43.15 -46.64
C LYS A 3 6.11 42.99 -45.11
N ARG A 4 7.33 43.23 -44.62
CA ARG A 4 7.73 43.43 -43.22
C ARG A 4 7.48 44.89 -42.80
N ASN A 5 7.26 45.12 -41.51
CA ASN A 5 8.03 46.05 -40.64
C ASN A 5 7.50 45.97 -39.20
N LYS A 6 8.31 45.53 -38.21
CA LYS A 6 9.17 46.32 -37.28
C LYS A 6 8.35 47.20 -36.33
N SER A 7 8.18 46.81 -35.06
CA SER A 7 9.10 46.84 -33.89
C SER A 7 8.92 48.11 -33.04
N HIS A 8 8.49 47.97 -31.79
CA HIS A 8 8.98 48.81 -30.69
C HIS A 8 8.89 48.08 -29.35
N HIS A 9 10.00 48.22 -28.63
CA HIS A 9 10.35 47.70 -27.32
C HIS A 9 10.06 48.82 -26.31
N SER A 10 9.48 48.51 -25.17
CA SER A 10 9.77 49.23 -23.92
C SER A 10 9.17 48.47 -22.74
N ASP A 11 10.07 47.95 -21.91
CA ASP A 11 9.85 47.50 -20.54
C ASP A 11 9.24 48.62 -19.70
N GLU A 12 8.37 48.29 -18.74
CA GLU A 12 8.20 49.14 -17.56
C GLU A 12 7.74 48.34 -16.32
N ASN A 13 8.54 48.51 -15.27
CA ASN A 13 8.42 47.90 -13.95
C ASN A 13 7.31 48.55 -13.13
N TYR A 14 6.48 47.76 -12.45
CA TYR A 14 5.56 48.27 -11.42
C TYR A 14 6.27 48.39 -10.06
N TYR A 15 6.65 49.62 -9.70
CA TYR A 15 6.91 50.05 -8.32
C TYR A 15 5.60 50.59 -7.72
N PHE A 16 5.13 50.01 -6.63
CA PHE A 16 4.11 50.63 -5.76
C PHE A 16 4.81 51.52 -4.72
N SER A 17 4.60 52.83 -4.80
CA SER A 17 5.00 53.79 -3.76
C SER A 17 3.76 54.47 -3.18
N LEU A 18 3.64 54.45 -1.86
CA LEU A 18 2.59 55.09 -1.08
C LEU A 18 2.68 56.62 -1.18
N HIS A 19 1.56 57.28 -1.45
CA HIS A 19 1.36 58.69 -1.15
C HIS A 19 0.24 58.85 -0.13
N CYS A 20 0.64 59.31 1.06
CA CYS A 20 -0.22 59.66 2.17
C CYS A 20 -0.27 61.19 2.25
N THR A 21 -1.46 61.79 2.10
CA THR A 21 -1.67 63.23 2.30
C THR A 21 -2.42 63.46 3.62
N LYS A 22 -1.85 64.34 4.45
CA LYS A 22 -2.33 64.76 5.78
C LYS A 22 -3.27 65.97 5.66
N SER A 23 -4.40 65.94 6.38
CA SER A 23 -4.95 67.03 7.23
C SER A 23 -6.23 66.53 7.91
N THR A 24 -6.17 66.02 9.14
CA THR A 24 -6.42 66.69 10.44
C THR A 24 -7.88 67.11 10.70
N VAL A 25 -8.58 66.38 11.58
CA VAL A 25 -9.23 66.87 12.82
C VAL A 25 -9.23 65.73 13.88
N ASN A 26 -9.01 66.11 15.15
CA ASN A 26 -8.61 65.33 16.33
C ASN A 26 -9.73 64.68 17.18
N CYS A 27 -9.27 63.79 18.08
CA CYS A 27 -9.77 63.45 19.45
C CYS A 27 -10.99 62.54 19.59
N SER A 28 -11.12 61.67 20.60
CA SER A 28 -10.27 61.16 21.70
C SER A 28 -11.05 60.02 22.37
N LEU A 29 -10.41 58.91 22.74
CA LEU A 29 -11.02 57.89 23.61
C LEU A 29 -10.99 58.35 25.07
N GLN A 30 -12.13 58.28 25.75
CA GLN A 30 -12.23 58.32 27.20
C GLN A 30 -12.78 57.00 27.72
N THR A 31 -12.03 56.44 28.65
CA THR A 31 -12.34 55.32 29.54
C THR A 31 -13.26 55.77 30.67
N THR A 32 -14.20 54.91 31.08
CA THR A 32 -14.97 55.07 32.32
C THR A 32 -14.49 54.08 33.38
N THR A 33 -14.09 54.63 34.52
CA THR A 33 -13.93 54.03 35.86
C THR A 33 -15.29 53.48 36.36
N SER A 34 -15.46 52.64 37.39
CA SER A 34 -14.85 52.57 38.74
C SER A 34 -15.47 51.37 39.50
N PHE A 35 -14.77 50.74 40.46
CA PHE A 35 -15.26 50.46 41.83
C PHE A 35 -14.15 49.85 42.74
N PHE A 36 -13.76 50.61 43.79
CA PHE A 36 -13.23 50.26 45.15
C PHE A 36 -12.39 48.95 45.35
N ALA A 37 -11.11 48.91 45.73
CA ALA A 37 -10.32 49.42 46.89
C ALA A 37 -10.06 48.38 48.03
N MET A 38 -8.81 48.41 48.59
CA MET A 38 -8.29 47.77 49.84
C MET A 38 -7.66 46.36 49.64
N MET A 39 -6.43 46.00 50.03
CA MET A 39 -5.61 46.39 51.19
C MET A 39 -4.13 45.90 51.09
N MET A 40 -3.20 46.78 51.52
CA MET A 40 -1.93 46.55 52.28
C MET A 40 -0.69 45.78 51.76
N LYS A 41 0.44 46.48 51.94
CA LYS A 41 1.88 46.13 51.84
C LYS A 41 2.34 45.18 52.98
N MET A 42 3.28 44.25 52.75
CA MET A 42 4.59 44.15 53.46
C MET A 42 5.35 42.81 53.26
N LYS A 43 6.65 42.97 52.91
CA LYS A 43 7.86 42.28 53.41
C LYS A 43 8.18 40.81 53.01
N HIS A 44 9.40 40.70 52.47
CA HIS A 44 10.23 39.53 52.14
C HIS A 44 10.06 38.29 53.03
N LEU A 45 9.89 37.10 52.41
CA LEU A 45 10.74 35.91 52.64
C LEU A 45 10.40 34.77 51.64
N LEU A 46 11.44 34.14 51.13
CA LEU A 46 11.53 32.74 50.63
C LEU A 46 10.90 32.32 49.28
N CYS A 47 11.83 32.12 48.33
CA CYS A 47 11.90 31.07 47.32
C CYS A 47 10.81 29.98 47.33
N LEU A 48 10.04 29.90 46.24
CA LEU A 48 9.64 28.65 45.58
C LEU A 48 9.17 29.00 44.16
N LEU A 49 9.99 28.62 43.18
CA LEU A 49 9.66 28.64 41.76
C LEU A 49 8.44 27.75 41.52
N PHE A 50 7.25 28.34 41.45
CA PHE A 50 6.12 27.72 40.75
C PHE A 50 6.37 27.89 39.26
N LEU A 51 7.19 27.02 38.68
CA LEU A 51 7.05 26.71 37.26
C LEU A 51 5.64 26.13 37.10
N PRO A 52 4.76 26.70 36.25
CA PRO A 52 3.59 25.96 35.83
C PRO A 52 4.13 24.75 35.08
N CYS A 53 4.01 23.58 35.71
CA CYS A 53 4.21 22.31 35.03
C CYS A 53 3.12 22.26 33.95
N PHE A 54 3.48 22.63 32.73
CA PHE A 54 2.71 22.24 31.56
C PHE A 54 2.75 20.72 31.55
N VAL A 55 1.71 20.10 32.13
CA VAL A 55 1.39 18.71 31.84
C VAL A 55 0.97 18.72 30.37
N GLY A 56 1.93 18.54 29.48
CA GLY A 56 1.62 18.13 28.12
C GLY A 56 0.85 16.83 28.25
N ASN A 57 -0.38 16.78 27.75
CA ASN A 57 -1.06 15.50 27.57
C ASN A 57 -0.14 14.65 26.70
N ALA A 58 0.47 13.63 27.29
CA ALA A 58 1.13 12.59 26.51
C ALA A 58 0.01 11.91 25.71
N PHE A 59 0.11 11.97 24.38
CA PHE A 59 -0.73 11.15 23.50
C PHE A 59 -0.58 9.69 23.93
N ALA A 60 -1.70 9.02 24.16
CA ALA A 60 -1.69 7.64 24.62
C ALA A 60 -1.35 6.76 23.41
N ALA A 61 -0.12 6.27 23.35
CA ALA A 61 0.26 5.27 22.36
C ALA A 61 -0.62 4.02 22.55
N PHE A 62 -1.34 3.61 21.50
CA PHE A 62 -2.19 2.42 21.53
C PHE A 62 -1.33 1.16 21.51
N PRO A 63 -1.45 0.26 22.51
CA PRO A 63 -0.58 -0.91 22.65
C PRO A 63 -0.84 -1.98 21.59
N ASP A 64 -2.00 -1.95 20.94
CA ASP A 64 -2.44 -2.85 19.87
C ASP A 64 -2.18 -2.30 18.46
N VAL A 65 -1.47 -1.17 18.35
CA VAL A 65 -1.07 -0.59 17.07
C VAL A 65 0.45 -0.74 16.93
N ALA A 66 0.88 -1.48 15.90
CA ALA A 66 2.29 -1.77 15.70
C ALA A 66 3.13 -0.50 15.46
N ASP A 67 4.26 -0.40 16.16
CA ASP A 67 5.12 0.81 16.25
C ASP A 67 5.62 1.36 14.91
N ARG A 68 5.61 0.54 13.84
CA ARG A 68 6.12 0.88 12.50
C ARG A 68 5.10 0.64 11.38
N SER A 69 3.81 0.62 11.72
CA SER A 69 2.75 0.51 10.73
C SER A 69 2.38 1.88 10.14
N LEU A 70 1.98 1.91 8.87
CA LEU A 70 1.36 3.10 8.24
C LEU A 70 0.17 3.61 9.06
N SER A 71 -0.59 2.67 9.64
CA SER A 71 -1.73 2.95 10.50
C SER A 71 -1.35 3.73 11.75
N LYS A 72 -0.17 3.50 12.35
CA LYS A 72 0.21 4.19 13.60
C LYS A 72 0.27 5.70 13.44
N THR A 73 1.06 6.19 12.48
CA THR A 73 1.20 7.63 12.22
C THR A 73 -0.14 8.25 11.87
N ALA A 74 -0.93 7.57 11.04
CA ALA A 74 -2.25 8.04 10.66
C ALA A 74 -3.22 8.12 11.85
N ILE A 75 -3.23 7.10 12.71
CA ILE A 75 -4.07 7.04 13.91
C ILE A 75 -3.68 8.16 14.88
N GLU A 76 -2.39 8.32 15.18
CA GLU A 76 -1.88 9.36 16.08
C GLU A 76 -2.22 10.76 15.56
N TYR A 77 -2.08 10.99 14.24
CA TYR A 77 -2.45 12.26 13.63
C TYR A 77 -3.95 12.55 13.79
N LEU A 78 -4.81 11.60 13.43
CA LEU A 78 -6.26 11.78 13.46
C LEU A 78 -6.79 11.86 14.91
N GLU A 79 -6.15 11.19 15.86
CA GLU A 79 -6.44 11.32 17.29
C GLU A 79 -6.10 12.73 17.77
N ALA A 80 -4.94 13.28 17.38
CA ALA A 80 -4.55 14.66 17.69
C ALA A 80 -5.52 15.70 17.13
N GLN A 81 -6.22 15.40 16.04
CA GLN A 81 -7.29 16.23 15.48
C GLN A 81 -8.69 15.96 16.10
N ASN A 82 -8.78 15.08 17.10
CA ASN A 82 -10.03 14.61 17.72
C ASN A 82 -11.02 13.94 16.74
N LEU A 83 -10.52 13.37 15.65
CA LEU A 83 -11.33 12.71 14.63
C LEU A 83 -11.57 11.23 14.95
N VAL A 84 -10.56 10.58 15.52
CA VAL A 84 -10.64 9.20 16.02
C VAL A 84 -10.27 9.14 17.50
N GLN A 85 -10.75 8.11 18.18
CA GLN A 85 -10.44 7.83 19.58
C GLN A 85 -10.33 6.32 19.78
N GLY A 86 -9.49 5.91 20.73
CA GLY A 86 -9.43 4.53 21.20
C GLY A 86 -10.59 4.18 22.14
N TYR A 87 -10.60 2.93 22.56
CA TYR A 87 -11.55 2.37 23.50
C TYR A 87 -11.12 2.65 24.95
N ALA A 88 -12.05 2.50 25.89
CA ALA A 88 -11.81 2.75 27.32
C ALA A 88 -10.75 1.83 27.94
N ASP A 89 -10.42 0.70 27.30
CA ASP A 89 -9.35 -0.22 27.68
C ASP A 89 -7.97 0.22 27.19
N GLY A 90 -7.87 1.36 26.51
CA GLY A 90 -6.64 1.90 25.95
C GLY A 90 -6.24 1.33 24.59
N THR A 91 -7.07 0.47 23.98
CA THR A 91 -6.82 -0.09 22.63
C THR A 91 -7.41 0.78 21.52
N PHE A 92 -6.89 0.69 20.29
CA PHE A 92 -7.50 1.33 19.11
C PHE A 92 -8.37 0.38 18.27
N ARG A 93 -8.00 -0.90 18.26
CA ARG A 93 -8.55 -2.01 17.48
C ARG A 93 -8.51 -1.74 15.98
N PRO A 94 -7.30 -1.62 15.38
CA PRO A 94 -7.14 -1.22 13.99
C PRO A 94 -7.82 -2.20 13.02
N ASP A 95 -7.84 -3.49 13.33
CA ASP A 95 -8.40 -4.54 12.45
C ASP A 95 -9.93 -4.67 12.52
N ASN A 96 -10.60 -3.92 13.41
CA ASN A 96 -12.05 -3.94 13.48
C ASN A 96 -12.64 -3.25 12.25
N HIS A 97 -13.64 -3.88 11.64
CA HIS A 97 -14.43 -3.24 10.58
C HIS A 97 -15.15 -2.01 11.09
N ILE A 98 -15.23 -1.00 10.23
CA ILE A 98 -15.91 0.27 10.51
C ILE A 98 -17.25 0.33 9.77
N ASN A 99 -18.28 0.91 10.40
CA ASN A 99 -19.55 1.13 9.73
C ASN A 99 -19.56 2.42 8.89
N ARG A 100 -20.55 2.55 8.01
CA ARG A 100 -20.69 3.69 7.08
C ARG A 100 -20.83 5.03 7.81
N ALA A 101 -21.52 5.08 8.95
CA ALA A 101 -21.69 6.29 9.73
C ALA A 101 -20.39 6.78 10.39
N GLU A 102 -19.63 5.86 11.01
CA GLU A 102 -18.33 6.11 11.62
C GLU A 102 -17.31 6.57 10.58
N PHE A 103 -17.24 5.87 9.43
CA PHE A 103 -16.36 6.25 8.34
C PHE A 103 -16.67 7.66 7.83
N LEU A 104 -17.96 7.95 7.58
CA LEU A 104 -18.38 9.26 7.09
C LEU A 104 -18.07 10.36 8.12
N LYS A 105 -18.27 10.11 9.42
CA LYS A 105 -17.92 11.06 10.48
C LYS A 105 -16.43 11.45 10.42
N ILE A 106 -15.55 10.47 10.24
CA ILE A 106 -14.09 10.70 10.17
C ILE A 106 -13.73 11.52 8.92
N VAL A 107 -14.19 11.11 7.72
CA VAL A 107 -13.88 11.81 6.47
C VAL A 107 -14.41 13.25 6.46
N LEU A 108 -15.66 13.43 6.86
CA LEU A 108 -16.31 14.74 6.83
C LEU A 108 -15.78 15.63 7.94
N GLY A 109 -15.46 15.06 9.10
CA GLY A 109 -14.77 15.76 10.18
C GLY A 109 -13.38 16.25 9.76
N ALA A 110 -12.63 15.40 9.05
CA ALA A 110 -11.32 15.74 8.49
C ALA A 110 -11.41 16.89 7.48
N ARG A 111 -12.41 16.86 6.60
CA ARG A 111 -12.55 17.84 5.52
C ARG A 111 -13.16 19.18 5.98
N PHE A 112 -14.17 19.14 6.82
CA PHE A 112 -15.02 20.29 7.15
C PHE A 112 -14.96 20.71 8.63
N GLY A 113 -14.20 19.98 9.46
CA GLY A 113 -14.10 20.18 10.90
C GLY A 113 -14.95 19.17 11.69
N PRO A 114 -14.53 18.80 12.91
CA PRO A 114 -15.14 17.70 13.68
C PRO A 114 -16.55 18.01 14.19
N ASP A 115 -16.93 19.27 14.35
CA ASP A 115 -18.22 19.66 14.95
C ASP A 115 -19.19 20.20 13.89
N LEU A 116 -19.66 19.30 13.03
CA LEU A 116 -20.64 19.65 12.00
C LEU A 116 -22.04 19.86 12.58
N SER A 117 -22.69 20.93 12.13
CA SER A 117 -24.10 21.17 12.37
C SER A 117 -24.78 21.56 11.05
N THR A 118 -26.06 21.19 10.91
CA THR A 118 -26.83 21.58 9.73
C THR A 118 -28.29 21.83 10.08
N ASN A 119 -28.88 22.80 9.39
CA ASN A 119 -30.30 23.15 9.51
C ASN A 119 -31.16 22.38 8.49
N LYS A 120 -30.53 21.67 7.54
CA LYS A 120 -31.22 20.86 6.54
C LYS A 120 -31.46 19.45 7.08
N THR A 121 -32.61 18.87 6.73
CA THR A 121 -32.96 17.49 7.10
C THR A 121 -33.51 16.80 5.85
N PRO A 122 -32.63 16.22 5.02
CA PRO A 122 -33.02 15.40 3.88
C PRO A 122 -33.89 14.21 4.31
N ALA A 123 -34.74 13.74 3.40
CA ALA A 123 -35.60 12.58 3.66
C ALA A 123 -34.81 11.27 3.47
N LEU A 124 -34.20 10.78 4.55
CA LEU A 124 -33.64 9.43 4.65
C LEU A 124 -34.39 8.67 5.75
N PRO A 125 -35.08 7.55 5.45
CA PRO A 125 -35.91 6.85 6.44
C PRO A 125 -35.15 6.30 7.65
N ASP A 126 -33.85 6.03 7.50
CA ASP A 126 -32.98 5.42 8.51
C ASP A 126 -31.98 6.40 9.14
N VAL A 127 -32.16 7.71 8.92
CA VAL A 127 -31.32 8.75 9.52
C VAL A 127 -32.20 9.78 10.23
N ALA A 128 -32.50 9.49 11.49
CA ALA A 128 -33.19 10.45 12.35
C ALA A 128 -32.26 11.62 12.72
N LYS A 129 -32.81 12.84 12.83
CA LYS A 129 -32.05 14.09 13.03
C LYS A 129 -31.25 14.12 14.34
N ASP A 130 -31.68 13.37 15.35
CA ASP A 130 -31.07 13.28 16.68
C ASP A 130 -29.94 12.26 16.77
N GLN A 131 -29.66 11.52 15.70
CA GLN A 131 -28.53 10.59 15.66
C GLN A 131 -27.20 11.33 15.62
N TRP A 132 -26.20 10.82 16.33
CA TRP A 132 -24.87 11.42 16.43
C TRP A 132 -24.18 11.61 15.07
N PHE A 133 -24.48 10.75 14.09
CA PHE A 133 -23.93 10.80 12.74
C PHE A 133 -24.75 11.67 11.76
N ALA A 134 -25.98 12.07 12.13
CA ALA A 134 -26.89 12.75 11.21
C ALA A 134 -26.31 14.03 10.59
N PRO A 135 -25.60 14.91 11.33
CA PRO A 135 -25.03 16.13 10.74
C PRO A 135 -24.04 15.83 9.60
N TYR A 136 -23.26 14.76 9.71
CA TYR A 136 -22.26 14.35 8.71
C TYR A 136 -22.94 13.78 7.46
N VAL A 137 -23.98 12.96 7.62
CA VAL A 137 -24.78 12.46 6.50
C VAL A 137 -25.42 13.61 5.73
N PHE A 138 -26.01 14.56 6.45
CA PHE A 138 -26.67 15.70 5.82
C PHE A 138 -25.68 16.63 5.12
N LYS A 139 -24.49 16.85 5.70
CA LYS A 139 -23.41 17.58 5.02
C LYS A 139 -22.94 16.85 3.77
N ALA A 140 -22.74 15.54 3.82
CA ALA A 140 -22.30 14.76 2.68
C ALA A 140 -23.32 14.74 1.52
N LEU A 141 -24.62 14.78 1.84
CA LEU A 141 -25.68 14.95 0.83
C LEU A 141 -25.67 16.35 0.21
N GLU A 142 -25.46 17.39 1.02
CA GLU A 142 -25.37 18.78 0.56
C GLU A 142 -24.18 19.00 -0.38
N GLU A 143 -23.04 18.38 -0.09
CA GLU A 143 -21.81 18.46 -0.90
C GLU A 143 -21.78 17.43 -2.05
N HIS A 144 -22.87 16.68 -2.27
CA HIS A 144 -22.97 15.63 -3.30
C HIS A 144 -21.90 14.52 -3.21
N ILE A 145 -21.37 14.28 -2.00
CA ILE A 145 -20.39 13.21 -1.72
C ILE A 145 -21.09 11.84 -1.65
N VAL A 146 -22.30 11.81 -1.08
CA VAL A 146 -23.15 10.62 -1.01
C VAL A 146 -24.54 10.91 -1.55
N SER A 147 -25.27 9.85 -1.92
CA SER A 147 -26.66 9.96 -2.40
C SER A 147 -27.63 8.99 -1.72
N GLY A 148 -27.12 8.13 -0.82
CA GLY A 148 -27.86 6.95 -0.35
C GLY A 148 -27.89 5.83 -1.39
N TYR A 149 -28.65 4.78 -1.10
CA TYR A 149 -28.89 3.66 -2.01
C TYR A 149 -30.11 3.92 -2.90
N PRO A 150 -30.27 3.16 -4.01
CA PRO A 150 -31.43 3.30 -4.90
C PRO A 150 -32.79 3.11 -4.23
N ASP A 151 -32.83 2.45 -3.07
CA ASP A 151 -34.03 2.26 -2.26
C ASP A 151 -34.30 3.39 -1.25
N GLY A 152 -33.48 4.44 -1.26
CA GLY A 152 -33.65 5.64 -0.43
C GLY A 152 -33.07 5.54 0.98
N PHE A 153 -32.40 4.44 1.34
CA PHE A 153 -31.76 4.24 2.64
C PHE A 153 -30.28 4.68 2.62
N PHE A 154 -29.72 5.02 3.78
CA PHE A 154 -28.28 5.30 3.93
C PHE A 154 -27.48 4.10 4.48
N ARG A 155 -28.13 3.26 5.29
CA ARG A 155 -27.60 2.09 6.01
C ARG A 155 -26.41 2.44 6.92
N PRO A 156 -26.60 3.27 7.97
CA PRO A 156 -25.49 3.79 8.79
C PRO A 156 -24.66 2.69 9.48
N GLU A 157 -25.33 1.66 10.01
CA GLU A 157 -24.68 0.59 10.79
C GLU A 157 -24.03 -0.50 9.93
N ARG A 158 -24.18 -0.44 8.61
CA ARG A 158 -23.58 -1.44 7.72
C ARG A 158 -22.09 -1.16 7.60
N SER A 159 -21.26 -2.19 7.65
CA SER A 159 -19.84 -2.09 7.27
C SER A 159 -19.70 -1.49 5.87
N ILE A 160 -18.77 -0.56 5.74
CA ILE A 160 -18.46 0.08 4.46
C ILE A 160 -17.44 -0.76 3.70
N ASN A 161 -17.61 -0.86 2.38
CA ASN A 161 -16.62 -1.51 1.52
C ASN A 161 -15.66 -0.48 0.90
N LEU A 162 -14.54 -0.96 0.36
CA LEU A 162 -13.49 -0.12 -0.21
C LEU A 162 -14.00 0.77 -1.35
N ALA A 163 -14.84 0.24 -2.25
CA ALA A 163 -15.39 1.04 -3.35
C ALA A 163 -16.21 2.25 -2.88
N GLU A 164 -17.06 2.05 -1.87
CA GLU A 164 -17.82 3.12 -1.25
C GLU A 164 -16.92 4.11 -0.51
N ALA A 165 -15.90 3.61 0.19
CA ALA A 165 -14.94 4.41 0.94
C ALA A 165 -14.12 5.35 0.04
N LEU A 166 -13.54 4.83 -1.04
CA LEU A 166 -12.73 5.60 -2.00
C LEU A 166 -13.55 6.70 -2.65
N LYS A 167 -14.76 6.38 -3.13
CA LYS A 167 -15.67 7.39 -3.67
C LYS A 167 -15.92 8.54 -2.69
N ILE A 168 -16.18 8.22 -1.43
CA ILE A 168 -16.47 9.23 -0.41
C ILE A 168 -15.24 10.10 -0.15
N VAL A 169 -14.06 9.50 0.01
CA VAL A 169 -12.81 10.22 0.27
C VAL A 169 -12.47 11.13 -0.91
N GLU A 170 -12.47 10.60 -2.12
CA GLU A 170 -12.07 11.36 -3.30
C GLU A 170 -13.01 12.54 -3.59
N LEU A 171 -14.32 12.34 -3.43
CA LEU A 171 -15.27 13.44 -3.56
C LEU A 171 -15.12 14.47 -2.43
N ALA A 172 -14.91 14.03 -1.18
CA ALA A 172 -14.73 14.94 -0.05
C ALA A 172 -13.47 15.82 -0.20
N PHE A 173 -12.37 15.23 -0.65
CA PHE A 173 -11.07 15.90 -0.79
C PHE A 173 -10.82 16.48 -2.19
N ASN A 174 -11.76 16.33 -3.13
CA ASN A 174 -11.65 16.78 -4.52
C ASN A 174 -10.45 16.17 -5.25
N ILE A 175 -10.20 14.88 -5.03
CA ILE A 175 -9.18 14.13 -5.75
C ILE A 175 -9.63 14.01 -7.22
N PRO A 176 -8.80 14.42 -8.20
CA PRO A 176 -9.19 14.41 -9.61
C PRO A 176 -9.48 12.99 -10.12
N LEU A 177 -10.66 12.81 -10.71
CA LEU A 177 -11.03 11.56 -11.36
C LEU A 177 -10.54 11.53 -12.82
N PRO A 178 -10.11 10.37 -13.34
CA PRO A 178 -9.73 10.23 -14.74
C PRO A 178 -10.92 10.47 -15.67
N GLN A 179 -10.65 11.13 -16.80
CA GLN A 179 -11.65 11.29 -17.85
C GLN A 179 -11.65 10.08 -18.76
N TYR A 180 -12.79 9.38 -18.83
CA TYR A 180 -12.96 8.27 -19.76
C TYR A 180 -13.62 8.73 -21.05
N PHE A 181 -13.11 8.22 -22.18
CA PHE A 181 -13.74 8.39 -23.49
C PHE A 181 -15.02 7.55 -23.66
N ARG A 182 -15.20 6.54 -22.81
CA ARG A 182 -16.37 5.65 -22.76
C ARG A 182 -16.83 5.49 -21.31
N ALA A 183 -18.11 5.20 -21.08
CA ALA A 183 -18.58 4.85 -19.74
C ALA A 183 -17.78 3.66 -19.17
N PRO A 184 -17.37 3.72 -17.90
CA PRO A 184 -16.67 2.62 -17.23
C PRO A 184 -17.58 1.39 -17.10
N ASP A 185 -16.98 0.22 -16.95
CA ASP A 185 -17.71 -1.06 -16.86
C ASP A 185 -18.41 -1.18 -15.50
N HIS A 186 -17.80 -0.63 -14.44
CA HIS A 186 -18.41 -0.51 -13.12
C HIS A 186 -18.42 0.95 -12.65
N TRP A 187 -19.41 1.29 -11.82
CA TRP A 187 -19.54 2.64 -11.27
C TRP A 187 -18.33 3.07 -10.43
N TYR A 188 -17.58 2.11 -9.88
CA TYR A 188 -16.46 2.36 -9.00
C TYR A 188 -15.11 2.50 -9.71
N ASP A 189 -15.00 2.10 -10.99
CA ASP A 189 -13.72 2.12 -11.72
C ASP A 189 -13.01 3.48 -11.69
N PRO A 190 -13.70 4.63 -11.88
CA PRO A 190 -13.05 5.95 -11.81
C PRO A 190 -12.36 6.21 -10.47
N TYR A 191 -12.94 5.73 -9.38
CA TYR A 191 -12.42 5.93 -8.04
C TYR A 191 -11.27 4.96 -7.74
N PHE A 192 -11.30 3.75 -8.29
CA PHE A 192 -10.13 2.84 -8.16
C PHE A 192 -8.92 3.36 -8.93
N ASP A 193 -9.13 3.89 -10.13
CA ASP A 193 -8.04 4.45 -10.95
C ASP A 193 -7.44 5.73 -10.31
N ALA A 194 -8.30 6.59 -9.75
CA ALA A 194 -7.87 7.76 -9.00
C ALA A 194 -7.17 7.38 -7.69
N ALA A 195 -7.73 6.47 -6.91
CA ALA A 195 -7.15 5.96 -5.66
C ALA A 195 -5.78 5.32 -5.89
N GLY A 196 -5.63 4.58 -6.98
CA GLY A 196 -4.36 4.04 -7.43
C GLY A 196 -3.32 5.11 -7.71
N SER A 197 -3.72 6.15 -8.45
CA SER A 197 -2.86 7.30 -8.77
C SER A 197 -2.53 8.16 -7.53
N ALA A 198 -3.42 8.20 -6.56
CA ALA A 198 -3.26 8.89 -5.29
C ALA A 198 -2.64 8.01 -4.18
N LEU A 199 -2.20 6.78 -4.52
CA LEU A 199 -1.67 5.78 -3.59
C LEU A 199 -2.59 5.37 -2.44
N LEU A 200 -3.89 5.66 -2.49
CA LEU A 200 -4.84 5.26 -1.45
C LEU A 200 -4.99 3.72 -1.40
N LEU A 201 -4.86 3.03 -2.54
CA LEU A 201 -4.89 1.56 -2.59
C LEU A 201 -3.68 0.90 -1.91
N ALA A 202 -2.53 1.59 -1.85
CA ALA A 202 -1.36 1.10 -1.13
C ALA A 202 -1.49 1.25 0.41
N ARG A 203 -2.60 1.83 0.89
CA ARG A 203 -2.86 2.09 2.30
C ARG A 203 -3.86 1.12 2.92
N VAL A 204 -4.35 0.15 2.17
CA VAL A 204 -5.33 -0.85 2.62
C VAL A 204 -4.86 -2.28 2.44
N ALA A 205 -5.41 -3.20 3.22
CA ALA A 205 -5.00 -4.61 3.20
C ALA A 205 -5.44 -5.40 1.94
N SER A 206 -6.42 -4.90 1.18
CA SER A 206 -6.92 -5.55 -0.04
C SER A 206 -7.50 -4.53 -1.00
N ASN A 207 -7.30 -4.75 -2.30
CA ASN A 207 -7.83 -3.91 -3.39
C ASN A 207 -9.11 -4.48 -4.02
N ASP A 208 -9.75 -5.47 -3.38
CA ASP A 208 -11.07 -5.94 -3.77
C ASP A 208 -12.13 -4.83 -3.52
N PRO A 209 -12.91 -4.40 -4.52
CA PRO A 209 -13.99 -3.43 -4.36
C PRO A 209 -14.99 -3.78 -3.24
N ALA A 210 -15.20 -5.06 -2.96
CA ALA A 210 -16.09 -5.56 -1.92
C ALA A 210 -15.42 -5.70 -0.54
N TYR A 211 -14.11 -5.50 -0.42
CA TYR A 211 -13.38 -5.57 0.84
C TYR A 211 -13.98 -4.62 1.88
N THR A 212 -14.39 -5.15 3.03
CA THR A 212 -14.90 -4.33 4.15
C THR A 212 -13.72 -3.75 4.92
N ILE A 213 -13.54 -2.44 4.80
CA ILE A 213 -12.37 -1.77 5.38
C ILE A 213 -12.43 -1.72 6.90
N THR A 214 -11.25 -1.62 7.50
CA THR A 214 -11.03 -1.57 8.94
C THR A 214 -10.86 -0.13 9.45
N ARG A 215 -10.83 0.03 10.77
CA ARG A 215 -10.48 1.31 11.43
C ARG A 215 -9.07 1.76 11.05
N GLY A 216 -8.13 0.83 10.90
CA GLY A 216 -6.76 1.07 10.45
C GLY A 216 -6.73 1.59 9.01
N ASP A 217 -7.36 0.87 8.08
CA ASP A 217 -7.49 1.28 6.67
C ASP A 217 -8.12 2.68 6.54
N THR A 218 -9.14 2.95 7.36
CA THR A 218 -9.79 4.26 7.39
C THR A 218 -8.80 5.35 7.78
N ALA A 219 -8.02 5.11 8.85
CA ALA A 219 -7.05 6.08 9.31
C ALA A 219 -6.02 6.38 8.22
N THR A 220 -5.45 5.35 7.59
CA THR A 220 -4.41 5.52 6.57
C THR A 220 -4.93 6.21 5.31
N ILE A 221 -6.12 5.86 4.81
CA ILE A 221 -6.73 6.53 3.64
C ILE A 221 -7.05 8.01 3.95
N VAL A 222 -7.71 8.30 5.08
CA VAL A 222 -8.09 9.68 5.41
C VAL A 222 -6.85 10.53 5.69
N HIS A 223 -5.86 9.99 6.40
CA HIS A 223 -4.59 10.68 6.64
C HIS A 223 -3.86 11.00 5.33
N ALA A 224 -3.80 10.05 4.39
CA ALA A 224 -3.21 10.30 3.08
C ALA A 224 -3.99 11.39 2.30
N ALA A 225 -5.31 11.37 2.34
CA ALA A 225 -6.11 12.39 1.67
C ALA A 225 -6.01 13.80 2.31
N LEU A 226 -5.62 13.88 3.59
CA LEU A 226 -5.44 15.13 4.34
C LEU A 226 -4.11 15.83 4.08
N ASP A 227 -3.09 15.12 3.59
CA ASP A 227 -1.76 15.67 3.43
C ASP A 227 -1.59 16.32 2.04
N PRO A 228 -1.62 17.67 1.92
CA PRO A 228 -1.40 18.35 0.65
C PRO A 228 0.04 18.24 0.13
N SER A 229 0.97 17.73 0.96
CA SER A 229 2.33 17.38 0.56
C SER A 229 2.46 15.96 -0.01
N ILE A 230 1.35 15.21 -0.06
CA ILE A 230 1.17 14.17 -1.07
C ILE A 230 0.74 14.91 -2.34
N PRO A 231 1.67 15.31 -3.24
CA PRO A 231 1.27 15.73 -4.57
C PRO A 231 0.41 14.60 -5.16
N PRO A 232 -0.50 14.87 -6.11
CA PRO A 232 -0.96 13.80 -7.00
C PRO A 232 0.31 13.08 -7.44
N VAL A 233 0.49 11.82 -7.02
CA VAL A 233 1.79 11.18 -7.18
C VAL A 233 2.02 11.19 -8.67
N SER A 234 2.99 12.01 -9.10
CA SER A 234 3.32 12.11 -10.50
C SER A 234 3.90 10.75 -10.83
N LEU A 235 3.05 9.88 -11.40
CA LEU A 235 3.46 8.55 -11.74
C LEU A 235 4.67 8.67 -12.65
N SER A 236 5.76 8.06 -12.24
CA SER A 236 7.01 8.06 -12.98
C SER A 236 6.89 7.03 -14.09
N GLU A 237 7.25 7.44 -15.30
CA GLU A 237 7.31 6.52 -16.43
C GLU A 237 8.49 5.57 -16.24
N ILE A 238 8.27 4.27 -16.44
CA ILE A 238 9.34 3.29 -16.52
C ILE A 238 10.04 3.48 -17.87
N LEU A 239 11.29 3.94 -17.83
CA LEU A 239 12.12 4.14 -19.02
C LEU A 239 12.83 2.85 -19.44
N ASP A 240 13.35 2.11 -18.45
CA ASP A 240 14.05 0.84 -18.67
C ASP A 240 14.07 0.01 -17.39
N VAL A 241 14.24 -1.30 -17.55
CA VAL A 241 14.47 -2.25 -16.44
C VAL A 241 15.86 -2.84 -16.63
N VAL A 242 16.77 -2.46 -15.73
CA VAL A 242 18.19 -2.83 -15.81
C VAL A 242 18.37 -4.29 -15.41
N ASP A 243 17.87 -4.65 -14.24
CA ASP A 243 17.88 -6.01 -13.67
C ASP A 243 16.67 -6.21 -12.74
N GLY A 244 16.71 -7.22 -11.86
CA GLY A 244 15.57 -7.60 -11.01
C GLY A 244 15.24 -6.61 -9.89
N ASP A 245 16.15 -5.71 -9.54
CA ASP A 245 15.96 -4.75 -8.44
C ASP A 245 16.42 -3.32 -8.79
N THR A 246 16.88 -3.10 -10.02
CA THR A 246 17.31 -1.80 -10.53
C THR A 246 16.53 -1.42 -11.79
N VAL A 247 15.96 -0.22 -11.78
CA VAL A 247 15.17 0.32 -12.91
C VAL A 247 15.54 1.76 -13.21
N LYS A 248 15.20 2.23 -14.39
CA LYS A 248 15.29 3.64 -14.78
C LYS A 248 13.90 4.23 -14.94
N ILE A 249 13.69 5.39 -14.34
CA ILE A 249 12.39 6.07 -14.35
C ILE A 249 12.54 7.54 -14.73
N LEU A 250 11.47 8.12 -15.28
CA LEU A 250 11.34 9.56 -15.39
C LEU A 250 10.73 10.11 -14.10
N TYR A 251 11.57 10.58 -13.18
CA TYR A 251 11.17 11.11 -11.88
C TYR A 251 11.36 12.63 -11.86
N ASN A 252 10.29 13.39 -11.57
CA ASN A 252 10.30 14.86 -11.56
C ASN A 252 10.89 15.53 -12.83
N GLY A 253 10.70 14.89 -13.99
CA GLY A 253 11.20 15.39 -15.28
C GLY A 253 12.66 15.05 -15.59
N THR A 254 13.33 14.28 -14.72
CA THR A 254 14.70 13.81 -14.89
C THR A 254 14.77 12.29 -14.92
N GLU A 255 15.65 11.72 -15.76
CA GLU A 255 15.96 10.29 -15.72
C GLU A 255 16.70 9.98 -14.42
N GLU A 256 16.14 9.08 -13.62
CA GLU A 256 16.73 8.58 -12.38
C GLU A 256 16.91 7.06 -12.46
N THR A 257 18.02 6.56 -11.92
CA THR A 257 18.22 5.12 -11.72
C THR A 257 17.83 4.79 -10.28
N VAL A 258 16.88 3.88 -10.12
CA VAL A 258 16.31 3.48 -8.83
C VAL A 258 16.82 2.09 -8.46
N ARG A 259 17.31 1.93 -7.23
CA ARG A 259 17.50 0.64 -6.57
C ARG A 259 16.32 0.42 -5.63
N LEU A 260 15.59 -0.67 -5.85
CA LEU A 260 14.46 -1.05 -5.01
C LEU A 260 14.95 -1.33 -3.58
N ILE A 261 14.28 -0.72 -2.60
CA ILE A 261 14.56 -0.96 -1.18
C ILE A 261 14.02 -2.35 -0.79
N GLY A 262 14.78 -3.08 0.03
CA GLY A 262 14.31 -4.30 0.70
C GLY A 262 14.41 -5.60 -0.10
N ILE A 263 14.86 -5.55 -1.36
CA ILE A 263 15.01 -6.72 -2.22
C ILE A 263 16.44 -6.87 -2.74
N ASP A 264 16.90 -8.12 -2.82
CA ASP A 264 18.10 -8.52 -3.53
C ASP A 264 17.79 -9.64 -4.53
N THR A 265 17.98 -9.34 -5.81
CA THR A 265 17.75 -10.32 -6.89
C THR A 265 19.07 -10.96 -7.33
N PRO A 266 19.05 -12.22 -7.84
CA PRO A 266 20.28 -12.87 -8.26
C PRO A 266 20.97 -12.10 -9.40
N GLU A 267 22.27 -11.89 -9.26
CA GLU A 267 23.07 -11.05 -10.16
C GLU A 267 23.12 -11.61 -11.59
N THR A 268 22.80 -10.78 -12.58
CA THR A 268 22.83 -11.16 -14.01
C THR A 268 24.09 -10.71 -14.74
N VAL A 269 24.72 -9.62 -14.29
CA VAL A 269 25.85 -9.00 -14.99
C VAL A 269 26.89 -8.54 -13.97
N HIS A 270 28.02 -9.27 -13.89
CA HIS A 270 29.18 -8.84 -13.11
C HIS A 270 30.46 -8.95 -13.96
N PRO A 271 31.38 -7.97 -13.90
CA PRO A 271 32.60 -7.99 -14.72
C PRO A 271 33.49 -9.23 -14.53
N THR A 272 33.39 -9.88 -13.37
CA THR A 272 34.28 -10.98 -12.96
C THR A 272 33.58 -12.20 -12.37
N LYS A 273 32.24 -12.19 -12.22
CA LYS A 273 31.49 -13.32 -11.63
C LYS A 273 30.52 -13.90 -12.67
N PRO A 274 30.27 -15.22 -12.65
CA PRO A 274 29.23 -15.81 -13.48
C PRO A 274 27.84 -15.28 -13.08
N ALA A 275 26.90 -15.30 -14.02
CA ALA A 275 25.51 -15.01 -13.71
C ALA A 275 24.98 -16.01 -12.66
N GLN A 276 24.26 -15.50 -11.67
CA GLN A 276 23.69 -16.29 -10.60
C GLN A 276 22.43 -17.03 -11.08
N CYS A 277 22.14 -18.17 -10.44
CA CYS A 277 20.93 -18.93 -10.72
C CYS A 277 19.69 -18.07 -10.48
N PHE A 278 18.76 -18.10 -11.43
CA PHE A 278 17.48 -17.38 -11.43
C PHE A 278 17.56 -15.85 -11.66
N GLY A 279 18.74 -15.30 -11.97
CA GLY A 279 18.88 -13.86 -12.19
C GLY A 279 18.20 -13.37 -13.48
N ALA A 280 18.30 -14.15 -14.56
CA ALA A 280 17.70 -13.80 -15.85
C ALA A 280 16.17 -13.79 -15.74
N GLU A 281 15.62 -14.75 -15.01
CA GLU A 281 14.21 -14.91 -14.69
C GLU A 281 13.70 -13.75 -13.83
N ALA A 282 14.45 -13.33 -12.80
CA ALA A 282 14.12 -12.16 -11.98
C ALA A 282 14.09 -10.87 -12.80
N SER A 283 15.06 -10.69 -13.70
CA SER A 283 15.10 -9.53 -14.61
C SER A 283 13.95 -9.56 -15.61
N ALA A 284 13.59 -10.74 -16.14
CA ALA A 284 12.48 -10.91 -17.05
C ALA A 284 11.13 -10.63 -16.38
N ARG A 285 10.94 -11.08 -15.14
CA ARG A 285 9.72 -10.80 -14.38
C ARG A 285 9.55 -9.32 -14.07
N THR A 286 10.63 -8.66 -13.67
CA THR A 286 10.62 -7.21 -13.42
C THR A 286 10.26 -6.43 -14.69
N LYS A 287 10.78 -6.87 -15.85
CA LYS A 287 10.37 -6.32 -17.16
C LYS A 287 8.90 -6.52 -17.44
N GLU A 288 8.35 -7.71 -17.19
CA GLU A 288 6.92 -7.97 -17.36
C GLU A 288 6.05 -7.09 -16.44
N LEU A 289 6.48 -6.94 -15.18
CA LEU A 289 5.77 -6.12 -14.20
C LEU A 289 5.81 -4.64 -14.52
N LEU A 290 6.86 -4.10 -15.15
CA LEU A 290 7.08 -2.66 -15.22
C LEU A 290 7.11 -2.06 -16.63
N THR A 291 7.46 -2.82 -17.67
CA THR A 291 7.65 -2.26 -19.01
C THR A 291 6.38 -1.61 -19.54
N GLY A 292 6.47 -0.35 -19.96
CA GLY A 292 5.34 0.43 -20.46
C GLY A 292 4.31 0.83 -19.40
N LYS A 293 4.60 0.60 -18.11
CA LYS A 293 3.78 1.06 -16.99
C LYS A 293 4.31 2.36 -16.41
N ARG A 294 3.48 2.98 -15.58
CA ARG A 294 3.87 4.09 -14.74
C ARG A 294 3.75 3.64 -13.29
N VAL A 295 4.66 4.13 -12.45
CA VAL A 295 4.77 3.73 -11.05
C VAL A 295 4.73 4.93 -10.14
N ALA A 296 4.15 4.74 -8.97
CA ALA A 296 4.35 5.65 -7.87
C ALA A 296 5.68 5.34 -7.17
N VAL A 297 6.38 6.39 -6.75
CA VAL A 297 7.68 6.32 -6.10
C VAL A 297 7.51 6.74 -4.65
N GLU A 298 7.83 5.86 -3.71
CA GLU A 298 7.84 6.17 -2.29
C GLU A 298 9.27 6.11 -1.75
N LEU A 299 9.73 7.20 -1.14
CA LEU A 299 11.02 7.26 -0.46
C LEU A 299 10.88 6.82 1.00
N ASP A 300 11.92 6.22 1.55
CA ASP A 300 11.95 5.79 2.94
C ASP A 300 12.91 6.66 3.76
N SER A 301 12.40 7.47 4.69
CA SER A 301 13.23 8.33 5.54
C SER A 301 14.13 7.56 6.51
N SER A 302 13.86 6.28 6.78
CA SER A 302 14.75 5.41 7.55
C SER A 302 15.97 4.97 6.75
N GLN A 303 15.91 5.09 5.43
CA GLN A 303 16.98 4.80 4.48
C GLN A 303 17.63 6.10 4.00
N GLY A 304 18.84 5.98 3.46
CA GLY A 304 19.42 7.09 2.72
C GLY A 304 18.59 7.38 1.46
N GLU A 305 18.60 8.63 0.97
CA GLU A 305 17.95 8.96 -0.30
C GLU A 305 18.63 8.25 -1.49
N ARG A 306 19.94 8.04 -1.40
CA ARG A 306 20.74 7.38 -2.43
C ARG A 306 21.71 6.37 -1.84
N ASP A 307 22.04 5.36 -2.64
CA ASP A 307 23.08 4.40 -2.29
C ASP A 307 24.50 4.91 -2.62
N LYS A 308 25.51 4.11 -2.30
CA LYS A 308 26.93 4.43 -2.58
C LYS A 308 27.27 4.57 -4.07
N TYR A 309 26.40 4.13 -4.96
CA TYR A 309 26.56 4.24 -6.42
C TYR A 309 25.77 5.43 -6.98
N GLY A 310 25.07 6.19 -6.14
CA GLY A 310 24.26 7.34 -6.54
C GLY A 310 22.87 6.99 -7.05
N ARG A 311 22.44 5.73 -6.96
CA ARG A 311 21.08 5.30 -7.33
C ARG A 311 20.09 5.79 -6.29
N LEU A 312 18.93 6.27 -6.72
CA LEU A 312 17.81 6.64 -5.85
C LEU A 312 17.31 5.37 -5.13
N LEU A 313 17.12 5.45 -3.81
CA LEU A 313 16.54 4.37 -3.02
C LEU A 313 15.05 4.63 -2.84
N ALA A 314 14.21 3.75 -3.39
CA ALA A 314 12.77 3.90 -3.33
C ALA A 314 12.03 2.56 -3.37
N TYR A 315 10.78 2.58 -2.91
CA TYR A 315 9.78 1.60 -3.26
C TYR A 315 9.03 2.05 -4.51
N LEU A 316 8.66 1.09 -5.36
CA LEU A 316 7.81 1.34 -6.51
C LEU A 316 6.48 0.63 -6.34
N PHE A 317 5.41 1.37 -6.58
CA PHE A 317 4.04 0.86 -6.52
C PHE A 317 3.40 0.93 -7.90
N LEU A 318 2.79 -0.18 -8.31
CA LEU A 318 1.91 -0.21 -9.47
C LEU A 318 0.64 0.59 -9.18
N THR A 319 -0.08 1.00 -10.23
CA THR A 319 -1.32 1.78 -10.10
C THR A 319 -2.42 1.03 -9.34
N ASN A 320 -2.35 -0.29 -9.26
CA ASN A 320 -3.27 -1.09 -8.45
C ASN A 320 -2.81 -1.23 -6.98
N GLY A 321 -1.79 -0.49 -6.52
CA GLY A 321 -1.26 -0.54 -5.16
C GLY A 321 -0.25 -1.65 -4.88
N THR A 322 0.06 -2.52 -5.85
CA THR A 322 1.06 -3.60 -5.66
C THR A 322 2.46 -3.01 -5.44
N ASN A 323 3.11 -3.36 -4.31
CA ASN A 323 4.53 -3.09 -4.08
C ASN A 323 5.37 -4.05 -4.92
N VAL A 324 6.18 -3.50 -5.83
CA VAL A 324 6.92 -4.30 -6.82
C VAL A 324 7.95 -5.21 -6.15
N ALA A 325 8.65 -4.73 -5.13
CA ALA A 325 9.66 -5.53 -4.43
C ALA A 325 9.00 -6.67 -3.63
N GLU A 326 7.87 -6.40 -2.97
CA GLU A 326 7.11 -7.45 -2.26
C GLU A 326 6.64 -8.55 -3.21
N GLU A 327 6.05 -8.18 -4.36
CA GLU A 327 5.55 -9.11 -5.36
C GLU A 327 6.67 -10.02 -5.89
N LEU A 328 7.82 -9.44 -6.23
CA LEU A 328 8.99 -10.19 -6.70
C LEU A 328 9.52 -11.15 -5.63
N ILE A 329 9.54 -10.76 -4.36
CA ILE A 329 9.95 -11.63 -3.26
C ILE A 329 8.94 -12.77 -3.07
N LEU A 330 7.64 -12.46 -3.08
CA LEU A 330 6.55 -13.43 -2.89
C LEU A 330 6.55 -14.51 -3.99
N GLU A 331 6.84 -14.12 -5.22
CA GLU A 331 6.95 -15.03 -6.36
C GLU A 331 8.32 -15.75 -6.42
N GLY A 332 9.25 -15.43 -5.52
CA GLY A 332 10.54 -16.10 -5.40
C GLY A 332 11.61 -15.64 -6.40
N TYR A 333 11.54 -14.42 -6.90
CA TYR A 333 12.54 -13.81 -7.81
C TYR A 333 13.65 -13.06 -7.08
N GLY A 334 13.48 -12.79 -5.80
CA GLY A 334 14.48 -12.14 -4.95
C GLY A 334 14.38 -12.59 -3.51
N LYS A 335 15.38 -12.19 -2.72
CA LYS A 335 15.41 -12.37 -1.27
C LYS A 335 15.12 -11.05 -0.56
N GLU A 336 14.61 -11.15 0.66
CA GLU A 336 14.54 -10.00 1.54
C GLU A 336 15.95 -9.50 1.85
N TYR A 337 16.18 -8.19 1.72
CA TYR A 337 17.48 -7.59 1.96
C TYR A 337 17.39 -6.41 2.92
N THR A 338 17.77 -6.66 4.16
CA THR A 338 18.02 -5.62 5.16
C THR A 338 19.52 -5.35 5.23
N TYR A 339 19.95 -4.12 4.89
CA TYR A 339 21.37 -3.75 4.97
C TYR A 339 21.78 -3.42 6.42
N ASP A 340 21.41 -2.23 6.92
CA ASP A 340 21.84 -1.71 8.23
C ASP A 340 20.68 -1.45 9.18
N GLN A 341 19.65 -0.74 8.71
CA GLN A 341 18.49 -0.35 9.51
C GLN A 341 17.22 -0.97 8.93
N PRO A 342 16.26 -1.35 9.79
CA PRO A 342 14.95 -1.77 9.32
C PRO A 342 14.27 -0.68 8.49
N TYR A 343 13.66 -1.10 7.38
CA TYR A 343 12.91 -0.25 6.46
C TYR A 343 11.40 -0.46 6.64
N ASN A 344 10.58 0.42 6.05
CA ASN A 344 9.14 0.51 6.31
C ASN A 344 8.36 -0.79 6.05
N TYR A 345 8.70 -1.56 5.02
CA TYR A 345 7.99 -2.80 4.62
C TYR A 345 8.73 -4.09 4.99
N MET A 346 9.67 -4.04 5.94
CA MET A 346 10.54 -5.17 6.25
C MET A 346 9.78 -6.40 6.75
N MET A 347 8.68 -6.22 7.49
CA MET A 347 7.92 -7.34 8.02
C MET A 347 7.14 -8.06 6.92
N GLU A 348 6.54 -7.31 6.02
CA GLU A 348 5.79 -7.77 4.85
C GLU A 348 6.72 -8.55 3.91
N PHE A 349 7.92 -8.02 3.65
CA PHE A 349 8.89 -8.65 2.75
C PHE A 349 9.42 -9.96 3.33
N ARG A 350 9.67 -10.03 4.65
CA ARG A 350 10.03 -11.29 5.33
C ARG A 350 8.92 -12.33 5.27
N GLN A 351 7.67 -11.91 5.41
CA GLN A 351 6.53 -12.82 5.28
C GLN A 351 6.34 -13.30 3.82
N ALA A 352 6.61 -12.43 2.84
CA ALA A 352 6.62 -12.79 1.44
C ALA A 352 7.71 -13.84 1.14
N GLU A 353 8.94 -13.63 1.63
CA GLU A 353 10.05 -14.56 1.44
C GLU A 353 9.76 -15.91 2.10
N GLU A 354 9.23 -15.92 3.33
CA GLU A 354 8.88 -17.15 4.03
C GLU A 354 7.82 -17.96 3.27
N ARG A 355 6.82 -17.29 2.69
CA ARG A 355 5.80 -17.93 1.84
C ARG A 355 6.40 -18.51 0.57
N ALA A 356 7.29 -17.78 -0.11
CA ALA A 356 7.99 -18.26 -1.30
C ALA A 356 8.86 -19.48 -0.98
N ARG A 357 9.60 -19.43 0.14
CA ARG A 357 10.48 -20.51 0.60
C ARG A 357 9.73 -21.77 0.98
N THR A 358 8.65 -21.64 1.76
CA THR A 358 7.84 -22.79 2.22
C THR A 358 7.06 -23.43 1.08
N SER A 359 6.66 -22.65 0.09
CA SER A 359 5.97 -23.13 -1.12
C SER A 359 6.94 -23.67 -2.19
N GLY A 360 8.25 -23.43 -2.03
CA GLY A 360 9.26 -23.81 -3.01
C GLY A 360 9.10 -23.09 -4.34
N THR A 361 8.68 -21.82 -4.33
CA THR A 361 8.44 -21.00 -5.53
C THR A 361 9.73 -20.36 -6.02
N GLY A 362 9.89 -20.21 -7.35
CA GLY A 362 11.00 -19.48 -7.96
C GLY A 362 12.37 -20.04 -7.57
N LEU A 363 13.27 -19.18 -7.08
CA LEU A 363 14.62 -19.56 -6.66
C LEU A 363 14.64 -20.60 -5.52
N TRP A 364 13.54 -20.73 -4.78
CA TRP A 364 13.41 -21.69 -3.67
C TRP A 364 13.08 -23.11 -4.11
N ALA A 365 12.62 -23.29 -5.35
CA ALA A 365 12.34 -24.62 -5.88
C ALA A 365 13.61 -25.48 -5.90
N ALA A 366 13.52 -26.72 -5.39
CA ALA A 366 14.65 -27.65 -5.37
C ALA A 366 15.21 -27.96 -6.77
N ALA A 367 14.36 -27.89 -7.80
CA ALA A 367 14.74 -28.09 -9.20
C ALA A 367 15.36 -26.84 -9.85
N THR A 368 15.35 -25.69 -9.19
CA THR A 368 15.85 -24.41 -9.72
C THR A 368 17.18 -24.05 -9.08
N CYS A 369 17.17 -23.43 -7.88
CA CYS A 369 18.38 -23.11 -7.13
C CYS A 369 18.39 -23.73 -5.72
N GLY A 370 17.24 -24.22 -5.23
CA GLY A 370 17.09 -24.66 -3.83
C GLY A 370 17.44 -23.57 -2.81
N GLY A 371 17.25 -22.29 -3.17
CA GLY A 371 17.64 -21.13 -2.36
C GLY A 371 19.12 -20.71 -2.47
N ASN A 372 19.97 -21.46 -3.18
CA ASN A 372 21.38 -21.13 -3.36
C ASN A 372 21.67 -20.58 -4.76
N THR A 373 21.71 -19.25 -4.87
CA THR A 373 21.90 -18.51 -6.13
C THR A 373 23.35 -18.50 -6.63
N GLU A 374 24.31 -18.81 -5.75
CA GLU A 374 25.74 -18.94 -6.10
C GLU A 374 26.06 -20.28 -6.78
N SER A 375 25.14 -21.25 -6.70
CA SER A 375 25.21 -22.43 -7.55
C SER A 375 24.92 -21.99 -8.98
N SER A 376 25.83 -22.22 -9.92
CA SER A 376 25.51 -22.02 -11.35
C SER A 376 24.23 -22.79 -11.65
N ALA A 377 23.25 -22.13 -12.28
CA ALA A 377 21.96 -22.73 -12.64
C ALA A 377 22.20 -24.17 -13.09
N ILE A 378 21.60 -25.14 -12.39
CA ILE A 378 21.68 -26.55 -12.79
C ILE A 378 21.03 -26.59 -14.15
N THR A 379 21.87 -26.52 -15.19
CA THR A 379 21.44 -26.70 -16.55
C THR A 379 20.86 -28.09 -16.55
N ALA A 380 19.58 -28.20 -16.86
CA ALA A 380 18.91 -29.45 -17.16
C ALA A 380 19.59 -30.08 -18.40
N SER A 381 20.77 -30.62 -18.17
CA SER A 381 21.58 -31.42 -19.06
C SER A 381 21.53 -32.80 -18.45
N SER A 382 20.69 -33.62 -19.06
CA SER A 382 20.71 -35.08 -19.00
C SER A 382 22.12 -35.65 -18.83
N GLN A 383 22.40 -36.23 -17.66
CA GLN A 383 23.07 -37.52 -17.41
C GLN A 383 23.01 -37.74 -15.89
N SER A 384 22.13 -38.61 -15.39
CA SER A 384 22.48 -39.99 -15.03
C SER A 384 23.89 -40.14 -14.47
N ASP A 385 24.05 -40.26 -13.16
CA ASP A 385 24.13 -41.58 -12.52
C ASP A 385 24.60 -41.44 -11.06
N SER A 386 23.68 -41.69 -10.12
CA SER A 386 24.03 -42.48 -8.94
C SER A 386 22.82 -43.32 -8.58
N MET A 387 22.87 -44.59 -8.97
CA MET A 387 21.94 -45.68 -8.63
C MET A 387 21.26 -45.55 -7.25
N GLY A 388 20.09 -44.92 -7.24
CA GLY A 388 19.02 -45.22 -6.30
C GLY A 388 17.94 -45.95 -7.09
N THR A 389 17.61 -47.17 -6.70
CA THR A 389 16.59 -47.97 -7.41
C THR A 389 15.28 -47.19 -7.49
N CYS A 390 14.75 -46.98 -8.69
CA CYS A 390 13.44 -46.37 -8.85
C CYS A 390 12.42 -47.29 -8.18
N THR A 391 11.75 -46.80 -7.13
CA THR A 391 10.95 -47.62 -6.21
C THR A 391 9.45 -47.48 -6.42
N ILE A 392 8.98 -46.69 -7.40
CA ILE A 392 7.55 -46.57 -7.66
C ILE A 392 7.18 -47.53 -8.78
N LYS A 393 6.20 -48.39 -8.53
CA LYS A 393 5.76 -49.43 -9.48
C LYS A 393 4.55 -48.93 -10.28
N GLY A 394 4.71 -48.70 -11.58
CA GLY A 394 3.62 -48.40 -12.51
C GLY A 394 3.14 -49.63 -13.27
N ASN A 395 1.97 -50.17 -12.93
CA ASN A 395 1.35 -51.32 -13.62
C ASN A 395 0.04 -50.97 -14.35
N ILE A 396 -0.27 -51.73 -15.40
CA ILE A 396 -1.48 -51.52 -16.21
C ILE A 396 -2.52 -52.56 -15.80
N THR A 397 -3.72 -52.11 -15.41
CA THR A 397 -4.79 -53.03 -14.98
C THR A 397 -5.34 -53.84 -16.16
N ALA A 398 -6.15 -54.87 -15.89
CA ALA A 398 -6.81 -55.65 -16.95
C ALA A 398 -7.73 -54.79 -17.83
N GLU A 399 -8.25 -53.70 -17.27
CA GLU A 399 -9.09 -52.70 -17.92
C GLU A 399 -8.28 -51.64 -18.68
N GLY A 400 -6.94 -51.73 -18.66
CA GLY A 400 -6.03 -50.82 -19.38
C GLY A 400 -5.68 -49.55 -18.61
N GLU A 401 -6.00 -49.46 -17.32
CA GLU A 401 -5.71 -48.26 -16.54
C GLU A 401 -4.24 -48.21 -16.09
N LYS A 402 -3.60 -47.06 -16.28
CA LYS A 402 -2.22 -46.78 -15.84
C LYS A 402 -2.22 -46.29 -14.40
N ILE A 403 -1.84 -47.16 -13.46
CA ILE A 403 -1.78 -46.82 -12.03
C ILE A 403 -0.37 -47.02 -11.46
N TYR A 404 0.02 -46.17 -10.51
CA TYR A 404 1.29 -46.31 -9.80
C TYR A 404 1.12 -46.57 -8.30
N HIS A 405 2.07 -47.34 -7.76
CA HIS A 405 2.15 -47.72 -6.36
C HIS A 405 3.47 -47.28 -5.74
N THR A 406 3.40 -46.50 -4.66
CA THR A 406 4.54 -46.18 -3.78
C THR A 406 4.78 -47.30 -2.77
N ALA A 407 5.96 -47.32 -2.13
CA ALA A 407 6.30 -48.33 -1.12
C ALA A 407 5.31 -48.44 0.07
N VAL A 408 4.55 -47.36 0.35
CA VAL A 408 3.52 -47.33 1.41
C VAL A 408 2.18 -47.97 1.01
N CYS A 409 1.98 -48.33 -0.25
CA CYS A 409 0.71 -48.91 -0.69
C CYS A 409 0.56 -50.35 -0.20
N SER A 410 -0.64 -50.69 0.27
CA SER A 410 -1.02 -52.06 0.68
C SER A 410 -0.80 -53.12 -0.43
N SER A 411 -0.85 -52.70 -1.68
CA SER A 411 -0.67 -53.50 -2.89
C SER A 411 0.77 -53.56 -3.38
N TYR A 412 1.69 -52.74 -2.87
CA TYR A 412 3.04 -52.57 -3.42
C TYR A 412 3.85 -53.87 -3.51
N ALA A 413 3.77 -54.72 -2.48
CA ALA A 413 4.46 -56.01 -2.46
C ALA A 413 3.89 -57.02 -3.48
N LYS A 414 2.60 -56.88 -3.84
CA LYS A 414 1.90 -57.77 -4.78
C LYS A 414 2.04 -57.30 -6.23
N THR A 415 2.29 -56.03 -6.45
CA THR A 415 2.49 -55.47 -7.79
C THR A 415 3.84 -55.92 -8.36
N VAL A 416 3.82 -56.56 -9.53
CA VAL A 416 4.99 -56.98 -10.29
C VAL A 416 5.00 -56.22 -11.61
N ILE A 417 6.12 -55.60 -11.95
CA ILE A 417 6.28 -54.83 -13.19
C ILE A 417 6.64 -55.76 -14.35
N THR A 418 5.84 -55.70 -15.40
CA THR A 418 5.99 -56.44 -16.65
C THR A 418 6.26 -55.47 -17.79
N GLU A 419 7.53 -55.14 -18.04
CA GLU A 419 7.93 -54.12 -19.03
C GLU A 419 7.38 -54.40 -20.45
N THR A 420 7.21 -55.67 -20.82
CA THR A 420 6.64 -56.07 -22.10
C THR A 420 5.17 -55.67 -22.28
N LYS A 421 4.47 -55.32 -21.20
CA LYS A 421 3.11 -54.76 -21.22
C LYS A 421 3.10 -53.22 -21.21
N GLY A 422 4.25 -52.57 -21.22
CA GLY A 422 4.37 -51.12 -21.05
C GLY A 422 4.29 -50.66 -19.59
N GLU A 423 4.44 -51.58 -18.64
CA GLU A 423 4.60 -51.28 -17.21
C GLU A 423 6.03 -50.81 -16.93
N GLN A 424 6.23 -49.93 -15.97
CA GLN A 424 7.56 -49.37 -15.72
C GLN A 424 7.75 -48.94 -14.27
N TRP A 425 9.00 -48.76 -13.89
CA TRP A 425 9.38 -48.16 -12.62
C TRP A 425 9.51 -46.65 -12.77
N PHE A 426 9.06 -45.89 -11.77
CA PHE A 426 9.25 -44.45 -11.67
C PHE A 426 10.15 -44.13 -10.47
N CYS A 427 10.93 -43.07 -10.62
CA CYS A 427 11.86 -42.61 -9.60
C CYS A 427 11.22 -41.51 -8.73
N SER A 428 10.09 -40.93 -9.17
CA SER A 428 9.25 -40.02 -8.37
C SER A 428 7.76 -40.10 -8.72
N GLU A 429 6.87 -39.67 -7.83
CA GLU A 429 5.43 -39.60 -8.11
C GLU A 429 5.12 -38.58 -9.22
N ALA A 430 5.89 -37.48 -9.27
CA ALA A 430 5.75 -36.47 -10.32
C ALA A 430 6.05 -37.03 -11.72
N GLU A 431 7.07 -37.90 -11.83
CA GLU A 431 7.40 -38.60 -13.07
C GLU A 431 6.28 -39.52 -13.52
N ALA A 432 5.69 -40.28 -12.58
CA ALA A 432 4.55 -41.15 -12.87
C ALA A 432 3.35 -40.35 -13.40
N VAL A 433 3.01 -39.24 -12.73
CA VAL A 433 1.91 -38.35 -13.13
C VAL A 433 2.18 -37.72 -14.51
N ALA A 434 3.40 -37.24 -14.76
CA ALA A 434 3.79 -36.69 -16.06
C ALA A 434 3.73 -37.73 -17.19
N ALA A 435 4.03 -39.00 -16.88
CA ALA A 435 3.90 -40.11 -17.82
C ALA A 435 2.43 -40.57 -18.03
N GLY A 436 1.46 -39.90 -17.41
CA GLY A 436 0.03 -40.18 -17.53
C GLY A 436 -0.48 -41.30 -16.60
N TRP A 437 0.21 -41.53 -15.48
CA TRP A 437 -0.16 -42.55 -14.50
C TRP A 437 -0.78 -41.89 -13.28
N ARG A 438 -1.92 -42.42 -12.82
CA ARG A 438 -2.57 -41.93 -11.60
C ARG A 438 -2.21 -42.80 -10.40
N LYS A 439 -2.25 -42.23 -9.19
CA LYS A 439 -2.01 -43.00 -7.96
C LYS A 439 -3.08 -44.08 -7.79
N ALA A 440 -2.70 -45.29 -7.39
CA ALA A 440 -3.69 -46.34 -7.12
C ALA A 440 -4.56 -45.96 -5.91
N MET A 441 -5.86 -46.25 -5.96
CA MET A 441 -6.81 -45.82 -4.91
C MET A 441 -6.55 -46.47 -3.55
N ASN A 442 -5.86 -47.61 -3.53
CA ASN A 442 -5.44 -48.31 -2.30
C ASN A 442 -4.09 -47.82 -1.74
N CYS A 443 -3.65 -46.64 -2.18
CA CYS A 443 -2.47 -45.90 -1.72
C CYS A 443 -2.83 -44.56 -1.04
N LEU A 444 -4.12 -44.33 -0.74
CA LEU A 444 -4.64 -43.18 -0.01
C LEU A 444 -4.75 -43.46 1.50
#